data_AF-A0A661HWF2-F1
#
_entry.id   AF-A0A661HWF2-F1
#
_cell.length_a   1.000
_cell.length_b   1.000
_cell.length_c   1.000
_cell.angle_alpha   90.00
_cell.angle_beta   90.00
_cell.angle_gamma   90.00
#
_symmetry.space_group_name_H-M   'P 1'
#
loop_
_entity.id
_entity.type
_entity.pdbx_description
1 polymer ?
#
loop_
_entity_poly.entity_id
_entity_poly.type
_entity_poly.pdbx_seq_one_letter_code
_entity_poly.pdbx_strand_id
1 'polypeptide(L)'
;MDLRKIAVIENTTIEYMSPELLFLGHSGQPYRGTLYIHFVSKGESVNLVDLKKYITSLRSCIFTAENIAHEIFNKIHTVIDVDTLGVIVDLSARGGIQQRIHFGTNFEPVKKQNIFQVSQH
;
A
#
# COMPACT_ATOMS: atom_id res chain seq x y z
N MET A 1 3.45 -13.76 -6.56
CA MET A 1 2.87 -14.14 -5.26
C MET A 1 1.38 -13.87 -5.29
N ASP A 2 0.57 -14.83 -4.85
CA ASP A 2 -0.88 -14.74 -4.96
C ASP A 2 -1.48 -14.11 -3.70
N LEU A 3 -2.33 -13.11 -3.93
CA LEU A 3 -3.15 -12.52 -2.88
C LEU A 3 -4.45 -13.32 -2.83
N ARG A 4 -4.80 -13.85 -1.67
CA ARG A 4 -6.11 -14.47 -1.47
C ARG A 4 -7.10 -13.41 -1.03
N LYS A 5 -8.33 -13.53 -1.53
CA LYS A 5 -9.47 -12.75 -1.06
C LYS A 5 -10.10 -13.36 0.19
N ILE A 6 -10.69 -12.52 1.01
CA ILE A 6 -11.49 -12.88 2.19
C ILE A 6 -12.86 -12.19 2.10
N ALA A 7 -13.89 -12.81 2.64
CA ALA A 7 -15.21 -12.20 2.71
C ALA A 7 -15.28 -11.12 3.79
N VAL A 8 -15.94 -10.02 3.47
CA VAL A 8 -16.30 -8.93 4.41
C VAL A 8 -17.74 -8.49 4.12
N ILE A 9 -18.30 -7.60 4.93
CA ILE A 9 -19.64 -7.04 4.68
C ILE A 9 -19.55 -6.06 3.50
N GLU A 10 -20.51 -6.10 2.58
CA GLU A 10 -20.62 -5.13 1.48
C GLU A 10 -20.71 -3.69 2.00
N ASN A 11 -20.24 -2.73 1.21
CA ASN A 11 -20.14 -1.31 1.56
C ASN A 11 -19.25 -1.00 2.77
N THR A 12 -18.37 -1.94 3.17
CA THR A 12 -17.35 -1.65 4.17
C THR A 12 -16.22 -0.81 3.56
N THR A 13 -15.94 0.36 4.16
CA THR A 13 -14.74 1.14 3.86
C THR A 13 -13.53 0.54 4.57
N ILE A 14 -12.49 0.18 3.81
CA ILE A 14 -11.28 -0.47 4.33
C ILE A 14 -10.06 0.38 4.00
N GLU A 15 -9.23 0.60 5.01
CA GLU A 15 -7.96 1.29 4.90
C GLU A 15 -6.81 0.43 5.43
N TYR A 16 -5.79 0.25 4.60
CA TYR A 16 -4.53 -0.37 4.99
C TYR A 16 -3.40 0.65 4.96
N MET A 17 -2.50 0.53 5.93
CA MET A 17 -1.25 1.27 5.99
C MET A 17 -0.10 0.31 6.28
N SER A 18 0.98 0.43 5.52
CA SER A 18 2.22 -0.31 5.77
C SER A 18 3.43 0.62 5.62
N PRO A 19 4.21 0.85 6.69
CA PRO A 19 5.43 1.64 6.62
C PRO A 19 6.63 0.85 6.07
N GLU A 20 6.40 -0.38 5.60
CA GLU A 20 7.45 -1.33 5.23
C GLU A 20 7.69 -1.44 3.71
N LEU A 21 7.16 -0.50 2.92
CA LEU A 21 7.32 -0.52 1.47
C LEU A 21 8.79 -0.27 1.10
N LEU A 22 9.36 -1.21 0.35
CA LEU A 22 10.70 -1.12 -0.20
C LEU A 22 10.75 -1.81 -1.56
N PHE A 23 11.38 -1.16 -2.54
CA PHE A 23 11.61 -1.68 -3.90
C PHE A 23 12.88 -1.07 -4.48
N LEU A 24 13.42 -1.62 -5.57
CA LEU A 24 14.66 -1.13 -6.19
C LEU A 24 14.35 -0.08 -7.26
N GLY A 25 15.15 0.99 -7.30
CA GLY A 25 15.23 1.86 -8.47
C GLY A 25 16.10 1.23 -9.56
N HIS A 26 16.08 1.81 -10.77
CA HIS A 26 16.92 1.34 -11.89
C HIS A 26 18.42 1.43 -11.59
N SER A 27 18.83 2.34 -10.70
CA SER A 27 20.21 2.43 -10.20
C SER A 27 20.60 1.32 -9.21
N GLY A 28 19.66 0.42 -8.85
CA GLY A 28 19.83 -0.57 -7.79
C GLY A 28 19.68 0.01 -6.37
N GLN A 29 19.62 1.34 -6.21
CA GLN A 29 19.41 1.94 -4.90
C GLN A 29 17.94 1.76 -4.48
N PRO A 30 17.67 1.26 -3.25
CA PRO A 30 16.31 0.94 -2.82
C PRO A 30 15.50 2.18 -2.42
N TYR A 31 14.27 2.30 -2.93
CA TYR A 31 13.26 3.24 -2.44
C TYR A 31 12.65 2.69 -1.16
N ARG A 32 12.33 3.57 -0.21
CA ARG A 32 11.58 3.24 1.01
C ARG A 32 10.37 4.16 1.08
N GLY A 33 9.30 3.69 1.67
CA GLY A 33 8.12 4.51 1.83
C GLY A 33 7.04 3.90 2.70
N THR A 34 5.95 4.65 2.84
CA THR A 34 4.71 4.16 3.45
C THR A 34 3.67 3.96 2.36
N LEU A 35 3.08 2.77 2.32
CA LEU A 35 1.96 2.43 1.45
C LEU A 35 0.65 2.67 2.20
N TYR A 36 -0.30 3.30 1.53
CA TYR A 36 -1.69 3.44 1.95
C TYR A 36 -2.60 2.89 0.87
N ILE A 37 -3.61 2.13 1.26
CA ILE A 37 -4.62 1.57 0.36
C ILE A 37 -5.98 1.90 0.98
N HIS A 38 -6.91 2.42 0.17
CA HIS A 38 -8.28 2.69 0.57
C HIS A 38 -9.25 2.14 -0.46
N PHE A 39 -10.31 1.46 -0.02
CA PHE A 39 -11.37 1.00 -0.91
C PHE A 39 -12.71 0.84 -0.21
N VAL A 40 -13.79 0.89 -1.00
CA VAL A 40 -15.13 0.47 -0.58
C VAL A 40 -15.39 -0.92 -1.14
N SER A 41 -15.58 -1.88 -0.24
CA SER A 41 -15.69 -3.30 -0.57
C SER A 41 -17.07 -3.68 -1.10
N LYS A 42 -17.12 -4.53 -2.14
CA LYS A 42 -18.32 -5.25 -2.58
C LYS A 42 -18.44 -6.64 -1.95
N GLY A 43 -18.04 -6.75 -0.68
CA GLY A 43 -18.08 -8.01 0.07
C GLY A 43 -16.76 -8.80 0.07
N GLU A 44 -15.72 -8.24 -0.56
CA GLU A 44 -14.38 -8.83 -0.64
C GLU A 44 -13.29 -7.92 -0.08
N SER A 45 -12.25 -8.52 0.49
CA SER A 45 -11.05 -7.82 0.94
C SER A 45 -9.81 -8.72 0.74
N VAL A 46 -8.62 -8.17 0.90
CA VAL A 46 -7.35 -8.92 0.75
C VAL A 46 -6.94 -9.55 2.08
N ASN A 47 -6.48 -10.80 2.05
CA ASN A 47 -5.86 -11.42 3.22
C ASN A 47 -4.60 -10.65 3.66
N LEU A 48 -4.56 -10.18 4.91
CA LEU A 48 -3.48 -9.35 5.44
C LEU A 48 -2.10 -10.03 5.45
N VAL A 49 -2.04 -11.34 5.70
CA VAL A 49 -0.77 -12.09 5.70
C VAL A 49 -0.20 -12.14 4.29
N ASP A 50 -1.05 -12.38 3.30
CA ASP A 50 -0.62 -12.42 1.90
C ASP A 50 -0.29 -11.04 1.37
N LEU A 51 -1.03 -10.00 1.77
CA LEU A 51 -0.70 -8.60 1.48
C LEU A 51 0.69 -8.23 2.00
N LYS A 52 1.01 -8.59 3.26
CA LYS A 52 2.36 -8.37 3.82
C LYS A 52 3.44 -9.08 3.02
N LYS A 53 3.20 -10.35 2.64
CA LYS A 53 4.17 -11.12 1.86
C LYS A 53 4.35 -10.52 0.46
N TYR A 54 3.27 -10.04 -0.18
CA TYR A 54 3.33 -9.30 -1.44
C TYR A 54 4.17 -8.02 -1.31
N ILE A 55 3.90 -7.17 -0.31
CA ILE A 55 4.68 -5.94 -0.06
C ILE A 55 6.16 -6.29 0.15
N THR A 56 6.45 -7.36 0.90
CA THR A 56 7.82 -7.85 1.12
C THR A 56 8.49 -8.33 -0.18
N SER A 57 7.73 -8.94 -1.09
CA SER A 57 8.26 -9.40 -2.38
C SER A 57 8.69 -8.26 -3.31
N LEU A 58 8.16 -7.04 -3.13
CA LEU A 58 8.54 -5.87 -3.92
C LEU A 58 10.00 -5.46 -3.70
N ARG A 59 10.64 -5.93 -2.62
CA ARG A 59 12.02 -5.58 -2.25
C ARG A 59 13.06 -5.94 -3.30
N SER A 60 12.80 -6.97 -4.11
CA SER A 60 13.67 -7.39 -5.21
C SER A 60 13.16 -6.95 -6.59
N CYS A 61 12.05 -6.21 -6.64
CA CYS A 61 11.49 -5.71 -7.90
C CYS A 61 12.08 -4.34 -8.25
N ILE A 62 12.25 -4.09 -9.54
CA ILE A 62 12.72 -2.81 -10.07
C ILE A 62 11.52 -2.01 -10.56
N PHE A 63 11.30 -0.84 -9.96
CA PHE A 63 10.25 0.10 -10.37
C PHE A 63 10.77 1.54 -10.36
N THR A 64 10.07 2.41 -11.07
CA THR A 64 10.20 3.87 -10.90
C THR A 64 9.34 4.33 -9.72
N ALA A 65 9.65 5.50 -9.17
CA ALA A 65 8.85 6.10 -8.09
C ALA A 65 7.40 6.35 -8.53
N GLU A 66 7.20 6.70 -9.80
CA GLU A 66 5.92 7.07 -10.40
C GLU A 66 5.03 5.85 -10.63
N ASN A 67 5.61 4.68 -10.92
CA ASN A 67 4.85 3.49 -11.31
C ASN A 67 4.44 2.61 -10.13
N ILE A 68 5.13 2.68 -8.99
CA ILE A 68 4.90 1.75 -7.86
C ILE A 68 3.44 1.77 -7.35
N ALA A 69 2.80 2.93 -7.31
CA ALA A 69 1.41 3.04 -6.87
C ALA A 69 0.44 2.36 -7.87
N HIS A 70 0.70 2.50 -9.17
CA HIS A 70 -0.07 1.83 -10.22
C HIS A 70 0.08 0.31 -10.17
N GLU A 71 1.30 -0.19 -9.97
CA GLU A 71 1.59 -1.63 -9.87
C GLU A 71 0.84 -2.28 -8.70
N ILE A 72 0.86 -1.62 -7.53
CA ILE A 72 0.14 -2.08 -6.34
C ILE A 72 -1.36 -2.01 -6.57
N PHE A 73 -1.87 -0.93 -7.16
CA PHE A 73 -3.28 -0.79 -7.52
C PHE A 73 -3.73 -1.94 -8.41
N ASN A 74 -3.02 -2.20 -9.52
CA ASN A 74 -3.37 -3.25 -10.47
C ASN A 74 -3.35 -4.62 -9.79
N LYS A 75 -2.37 -4.89 -8.93
CA LYS A 75 -2.29 -6.16 -8.22
C LYS A 75 -3.47 -6.38 -7.28
N ILE A 76 -3.98 -5.33 -6.63
CA ILE A 76 -5.14 -5.44 -5.74
C ILE A 76 -6.43 -5.54 -6.56
N HIS A 77 -6.58 -4.69 -7.58
CA HIS A 77 -7.74 -4.65 -8.47
C HIS A 77 -7.99 -5.97 -9.21
N THR A 78 -6.92 -6.73 -9.52
CA THR A 78 -7.04 -8.05 -10.16
C THR A 78 -7.46 -9.17 -9.20
N VAL A 79 -7.55 -8.89 -7.90
CA VAL A 79 -7.79 -9.91 -6.85
C VAL A 79 -9.14 -9.75 -6.17
N ILE A 80 -9.59 -8.51 -5.95
CA ILE A 80 -10.85 -8.20 -5.28
C ILE A 80 -11.73 -7.28 -6.13
N ASP A 81 -13.05 -7.47 -6.05
CA ASP A 81 -14.02 -6.51 -6.60
C ASP A 81 -14.37 -5.43 -5.56
N VAL A 82 -14.29 -4.17 -5.99
CA VAL A 82 -14.45 -2.99 -5.15
C VAL A 82 -15.10 -1.86 -5.96
N ASP A 83 -15.86 -0.98 -5.31
CA ASP A 83 -16.46 0.18 -5.98
C ASP A 83 -15.45 1.28 -6.25
N THR A 84 -14.59 1.52 -5.28
CA THR A 84 -13.50 2.50 -5.35
C THR A 84 -12.23 1.85 -4.84
N LEU A 85 -11.10 2.14 -5.47
CA LEU A 85 -9.78 1.76 -5.00
C LEU A 85 -8.86 2.97 -5.15
N GLY A 86 -8.11 3.26 -4.11
CA GLY A 86 -7.07 4.29 -4.09
C GLY A 86 -5.81 3.73 -3.48
N VAL A 87 -4.66 4.09 -4.06
CA VAL A 87 -3.34 3.76 -3.55
C VAL A 87 -2.52 5.03 -3.43
N ILE A 88 -1.91 5.25 -2.27
CA ILE A 88 -0.96 6.34 -2.03
C ILE A 88 0.36 5.74 -1.56
N VAL A 89 1.46 6.25 -2.11
CA VAL A 89 2.81 5.89 -1.68
C VAL A 89 3.57 7.16 -1.29
N ASP A 90 3.98 7.23 -0.02
CA ASP A 90 4.85 8.27 0.52
C ASP A 90 6.29 7.78 0.54
N LEU A 91 7.13 8.29 -0.37
CA LEU A 91 8.53 7.90 -0.45
C LEU A 91 9.42 8.75 0.47
N SER A 92 10.40 8.09 1.09
CA SER A 92 11.47 8.76 1.81
C SER A 92 12.28 9.66 0.89
N ALA A 93 12.81 10.76 1.42
CA ALA A 93 13.56 11.72 0.63
C ALA A 93 14.79 11.10 -0.07
N ARG A 94 15.03 11.50 -1.32
CA ARG A 94 16.27 11.25 -2.05
C ARG A 94 16.81 12.57 -2.58
N GLY A 95 18.07 12.86 -2.28
CA GLY A 95 18.67 14.16 -2.63
C GLY A 95 17.92 15.36 -2.07
N GLY A 96 17.26 15.19 -0.92
CA GLY A 96 16.42 16.23 -0.30
C GLY A 96 15.01 16.36 -0.86
N ILE A 97 14.63 15.59 -1.89
CA ILE A 97 13.30 15.66 -2.52
C ILE A 97 12.44 14.49 -2.04
N GLN A 98 11.21 14.79 -1.62
CA GLN A 98 10.20 13.79 -1.28
C GLN A 98 9.14 13.70 -2.38
N GLN A 99 8.61 12.49 -2.58
CA GLN A 99 7.57 12.22 -3.56
C GLN A 99 6.41 11.50 -2.87
N ARG A 100 5.20 12.02 -3.08
CA ARG A 100 3.94 11.33 -2.77
C ARG A 100 3.27 11.00 -4.10
N ILE A 101 2.95 9.73 -4.31
CA ILE A 101 2.34 9.24 -5.54
C ILE A 101 0.94 8.74 -5.23
N HIS A 102 -0.03 9.20 -6.02
CA HIS A 102 -1.43 8.81 -5.93
C HIS A 102 -1.83 8.04 -7.20
N PHE A 103 -2.57 6.96 -7.05
CA PHE A 103 -3.21 6.28 -8.16
C PHE A 103 -4.60 5.77 -7.77
N GLY A 104 -5.58 5.93 -8.66
CA GLY A 104 -6.97 5.56 -8.41
C GLY A 104 -7.78 6.67 -7.74
N THR A 105 -8.69 6.28 -6.86
CA THR A 105 -9.58 7.18 -6.11
C THR A 105 -8.77 7.99 -5.10
N ASN A 106 -9.02 9.30 -5.05
CA ASN A 106 -8.38 10.18 -4.07
C ASN A 106 -8.93 9.93 -2.66
N PHE A 107 -8.03 9.92 -1.67
CA PHE A 107 -8.35 9.84 -0.24
C PHE A 107 -7.24 10.48 0.59
N GLU A 108 -7.54 10.82 1.84
CA GLU A 108 -6.54 11.37 2.76
C GLU A 108 -5.90 10.26 3.60
N PRO A 109 -4.58 10.04 3.51
CA PRO A 109 -3.93 8.97 4.25
C PRO A 109 -3.88 9.27 5.75
N VAL A 110 -4.59 8.46 6.54
CA VAL A 110 -4.52 8.54 8.00
C VAL A 110 -3.32 7.74 8.52
N LYS A 111 -2.32 8.43 9.07
CA LYS A 111 -1.24 7.78 9.81
C LYS A 111 -1.78 7.25 11.14
N LYS A 112 -2.12 5.96 11.17
CA LYS A 112 -2.43 5.26 12.42
C LYS A 112 -1.14 5.19 13.25
N GLN A 113 -1.06 5.98 14.32
CA GLN A 113 -0.04 5.80 15.35
C GLN A 113 -0.33 4.46 16.04
N ASN A 114 0.69 3.63 16.27
CA ASN A 114 0.52 2.40 17.03
C ASN A 114 -0.05 2.75 18.41
N ILE A 115 -1.18 2.15 18.78
CA ILE A 115 -1.95 2.42 20.01
C ILE A 115 -1.16 2.06 21.30
N PHE A 116 0.05 1.52 21.17
CA PHE A 116 0.95 1.26 22.31
C PHE A 116 2.00 2.37 22.43
N GLN A 117 1.61 3.48 23.05
CA GLN A 117 2.54 4.28 23.83
C GLN A 117 2.35 3.89 25.30
N VAL A 118 3.17 2.96 25.79
CA VAL A 118 3.39 2.87 27.23
C VAL A 118 4.39 3.98 27.57
N SER A 119 3.88 5.12 28.02
CA SER A 119 4.69 6.10 28.71
C SER A 119 5.17 5.45 30.00
N GLN A 120 6.45 5.07 30.05
CA GLN A 120 7.12 4.79 31.31
C GLN A 120 7.56 6.14 31.91
N HIS A 121 6.87 6.49 33.00
CA HIS A 121 7.12 7.50 34.03
C HIS A 121 7.66 8.88 33.63
#